data_AF-A0A9D8RNK8-F1
#
_entry.id   AF-A0A9D8RNK8-F1
#
_cell.length_a   1.000
_cell.length_b   1.000
_cell.length_c   1.000
_cell.angle_alpha   90.00
_cell.angle_beta   90.00
_cell.angle_gamma   90.00
#
_symmetry.space_group_name_H-M   'P 1'
#
loop_
_entity.id
_entity.type
_entity.pdbx_description
1 polymer ?
#
loop_
_entity_poly.entity_id
_entity_poly.type
_entity_poly.pdbx_seq_one_letter_code
_entity_poly.pdbx_strand_id
1 'polypeptide(L)' 'MNTKELVCLAARLADDKKAENIKVIDLCGLSSLCDYILIATATSKPHLDAVEEEISKKLKE' A
#
# COMPACT_ATOMS: atom_id res chain seq x y z
N MET A 1 -13.34 4.32 7.29
CA MET A 1 -12.77 4.19 5.94
C MET A 1 -13.22 2.87 5.36
N ASN A 2 -13.60 2.85 4.09
CA ASN A 2 -13.90 1.62 3.36
C ASN A 2 -12.60 0.94 2.88
N THR A 3 -12.60 -0.37 2.61
CA THR A 3 -11.36 -1.11 2.24
C THR A 3 -10.73 -0.55 0.96
N LYS A 4 -11.56 -0.10 0.02
CA LYS A 4 -11.12 0.57 -1.21
C LYS A 4 -10.43 1.92 -0.94
N GLU A 5 -10.93 2.69 0.03
CA GLU A 5 -10.33 3.97 0.40
C GLU A 5 -8.97 3.75 1.09
N LEU A 6 -8.87 2.72 1.93
CA LEU A 6 -7.64 2.31 2.59
C LEU A 6 -6.54 1.94 1.58
N VAL A 7 -6.85 1.10 0.59
CA VAL A 7 -5.85 0.72 -0.40
C VAL A 7 -5.45 1.89 -1.31
N CYS A 8 -6.39 2.78 -1.65
CA CYS A 8 -6.07 4.01 -2.38
C CYS A 8 -5.19 4.96 -1.57
N LEU A 9 -5.42 5.07 -0.25
CA LEU A 9 -4.58 5.86 0.63
C LEU A 9 -3.18 5.25 0.72
N ALA A 10 -3.06 3.94 0.95
CA ALA A 10 -1.77 3.26 1.00
C ALA A 10 -0.98 3.40 -0.32
N ALA A 11 -1.66 3.30 -1.47
CA ALA A 11 -1.05 3.52 -2.78
C ALA A 11 -0.50 4.95 -2.93
N ARG A 12 -1.25 5.96 -2.47
CA ARG A 12 -0.80 7.36 -2.48
C ARG A 12 0.40 7.58 -1.56
N LEU A 13 0.38 7.01 -0.36
CA LEU A 13 1.51 7.12 0.57
C LEU A 13 2.78 6.45 0.02
N ALA A 14 2.63 5.33 -0.69
CA ALA A 14 3.73 4.71 -1.40
C ALA A 14 4.27 5.61 -2.53
N ASP A 15 3.37 6.25 -3.29
CA ASP A 15 3.72 7.20 -4.36
C ASP A 15 4.42 8.46 -3.81
N ASP A 16 3.95 9.01 -2.68
CA ASP A 16 4.55 10.16 -1.98
C ASP A 16 5.99 9.87 -1.55
N LYS A 17 6.31 8.60 -1.23
CA LYS A 17 7.67 8.14 -0.94
C LYS A 17 8.47 7.73 -2.17
N LYS A 18 7.92 7.91 -3.37
CA LYS A 18 8.51 7.56 -4.67
C LYS A 18 8.74 6.06 -4.86
N ALA A 19 7.84 5.24 -4.33
CA ALA A 19 7.82 3.82 -4.65
C ALA A 19 7.45 3.61 -6.13
N GLU A 20 8.04 2.60 -6.76
CA GLU A 20 7.86 2.30 -8.18
C GLU A 20 6.88 1.14 -8.38
N ASN A 21 6.36 0.98 -9.61
CA ASN A 21 5.50 -0.15 -10.00
C ASN A 21 4.30 -0.39 -9.06
N ILE A 22 3.68 0.69 -8.57
CA ILE A 22 2.54 0.62 -7.66
C ILE A 22 1.33 0.03 -8.39
N LYS A 23 0.86 -1.13 -7.94
CA LYS A 23 -0.30 -1.84 -8.49
C LYS A 23 -1.24 -2.29 -7.38
N VAL A 24 -2.53 -2.07 -7.61
CA VAL A 24 -3.60 -2.59 -6.76
C VAL A 24 -4.28 -3.75 -7.47
N ILE A 25 -4.39 -4.87 -6.77
CA ILE A 25 -5.12 -6.06 -7.20
C ILE A 25 -6.38 -6.14 -6.37
N ASP A 26 -7.53 -6.10 -7.04
CA ASP A 26 -8.84 -6.31 -6.43
C ASP A 26 -9.13 -7.82 -6.33
N LEU A 27 -9.31 -8.30 -5.10
CA LEU A 27 -9.65 -9.68 -4.77
C LEU A 27 -11.01 -9.78 -4.08
N CYS A 28 -11.79 -8.68 -4.05
CA CYS A 28 -13.06 -8.63 -3.37
C CYS A 28 -14.01 -9.70 -3.92
N GLY A 29 -14.39 -10.67 -3.08
CA GLY A 29 -15.24 -11.80 -3.47
C GLY A 29 -14.53 -12.95 -4.21
N LEU A 30 -13.23 -12.84 -4.48
CA LEU A 30 -12.40 -13.89 -5.08
C LEU A 30 -11.57 -14.66 -4.04
N SER A 31 -11.23 -14.01 -2.93
CA SER A 31 -10.41 -14.58 -1.84
C SER A 31 -11.03 -14.32 -0.48
N SER A 32 -10.96 -15.29 0.43
CA SER A 32 -11.33 -15.11 1.83
C SER A 32 -10.21 -14.53 2.69
N LEU A 33 -8.99 -14.38 2.13
CA LEU A 33 -7.82 -13.90 2.87
C LEU A 33 -7.79 -12.37 2.97
N CYS A 34 -8.08 -11.67 1.87
CA CYS A 34 -8.08 -10.21 1.82
C CYS A 34 -8.88 -9.71 0.60
N ASP A 35 -9.39 -8.48 0.71
CA ASP A 35 -10.16 -7.82 -0.37
C ASP A 35 -9.27 -7.18 -1.43
N TYR A 36 -8.09 -6.66 -1.04
CA TYR A 36 -7.17 -5.97 -1.94
C TYR A 36 -5.71 -6.28 -1.60
N ILE A 37 -4.86 -6.34 -2.62
CA ILE A 37 -3.40 -6.41 -2.48
C ILE A 37 -2.79 -5.19 -3.15
N LEU A 38 -1.91 -4.48 -2.44
CA LEU A 38 -1.07 -3.43 -3.00
C LEU A 38 0.36 -3.97 -3.17
N ILE A 39 0.89 -3.87 -4.39
CA ILE A 39 2.28 -4.21 -4.70
C ILE A 39 3.00 -2.93 -5.08
N ALA A 40 4.15 -2.67 -4.46
CA ALA A 40 5.01 -1.55 -4.79
C ALA A 40 6.48 -1.98 -4.69
N THR A 41 7.35 -1.30 -5.44
CA THR A 41 8.79 -1.57 -5.50
C THR A 41 9.55 -0.45 -4.84
N ALA A 42 10.41 -0.78 -3.88
CA ALA A 42 11.40 0.14 -3.33
C ALA A 42 12.78 -0.22 -3.88
N THR A 43 13.57 0.81 -4.17
CA THR A 43 14.89 0.68 -4.83
C THR A 43 16.03 0.36 -3.87
N SER A 44 15.82 0.44 -2.56
CA SER A 44 16.83 0.14 -1.53
C SER A 44 16.17 -0.17 -0.19
N LYS A 45 16.94 -0.75 0.75
CA LYS A 45 16.45 -1.03 2.10
C LYS A 45 15.97 0.23 2.85
N PRO A 46 16.72 1.36 2.88
CA PRO A 46 16.24 2.57 3.54
C PRO A 46 14.98 3.16 2.89
N HIS A 47 14.86 3.04 1.57
CA HIS A 47 13.65 3.45 0.85
C HIS A 47 12.46 2.56 1.23
N LEU A 48 12.65 1.24 1.29
CA LEU A 48 11.60 0.31 1.74
C LEU A 48 11.14 0.65 3.16
N ASP A 49 12.09 0.85 4.08
CA ASP A 49 11.78 1.16 5.48
C ASP A 49 11.00 2.48 5.60
N ALA A 50 11.35 3.50 4.80
CA ALA A 50 10.63 4.78 4.76
C ALA A 50 9.19 4.67 4.20
N VAL A 51 8.97 3.81 3.20
CA VAL A 51 7.64 3.52 2.64
C VAL A 51 6.79 2.78 3.68
N GLU A 52 7.36 1.74 4.30
CA GLU A 52 6.67 0.96 5.33
C GLU A 52 6.27 1.82 6.53
N GLU A 53 7.20 2.66 7.02
CA GLU A 53 6.95 3.52 8.17
C GLU A 53 5.82 4.53 7.89
N GLU A 54 5.84 5.17 6.72
CA GLU A 54 4.81 6.16 6.34
C GLU A 54 3.42 5.52 6.27
N ILE A 55 3.33 4.35 5.62
CA ILE A 55 2.09 3.58 5.50
C ILE A 55 1.62 3.14 6.89
N SER A 56 2.47 2.47 7.68
CA SER A 56 2.14 1.95 9.01
C SER A 56 1.71 3.05 9.98
N LYS A 57 2.36 4.22 9.93
CA LYS A 57 2.02 5.37 10.77
C LYS A 57 0.64 5.93 10.42
N LYS A 58 0.39 6.18 9.13
CA LYS A 58 -0.88 6.78 8.66
C LYS A 58 -2.09 5.85 8.74
N LEU A 59 -1.87 4.54 8.75
CA LEU A 59 -2.93 3.53 8.88
C LEU A 59 -3.27 3.19 10.33
N LYS A 60 -2.41 3.53 11.29
CA LYS A 60 -2.64 3.33 12.73
C LYS A 60 -3.27 4.54 13.41
N GLU A 61 -3.17 5.72 12.81
CA GLU A 61 -3.93 6.92 13.18
C GLU A 61 -5.39 6.83 12.69
#